data_AF-A0A3D5SMS5-F1
#
_entry.id   AF-A0A3D5SMS5-F1
#
_cell.length_a   1.000
_cell.length_b   1.000
_cell.length_c   1.000
_cell.angle_alpha   90.00
_cell.angle_beta   90.00
_cell.angle_gamma   90.00
#
_symmetry.space_group_name_H-M   'P 1'
#
loop_
_entity.id
_entity.type
_entity.pdbx_description
1 polymer ?
#
loop_
_entity_poly.entity_id
_entity_poly.type
_entity_poly.pdbx_seq_one_letter_code
_entity_poly.pdbx_strand_id
1 'polypeptide(L)'
;MKVLDAMKLPESTHKLVFGFCVLVVPGLFIPQTAFCQTEKLGIVKYTPPPGWNKTQKENVIAFSSLNQTTGGFCIITVYGATPSAGNPQSDFTKEWNNLVVQPLKAEANPKTETEAENGWTAIAGGGAVEFQGNKALALLTVFSGFGKTVSVLGVLNDQAYLPQLQAFVAGIEMDKTAAASPATIQNNPATIQSGQPGKFGAMTYSAPAGWSEQRFQDGVVFKPLDLPAGEQLAMQIMPPLNSSGTLEQALAQSYDEAAVMYNTTKMYIAGGGNYGKNAAQRSFNGWEYIRGKGGVQAENGTPYKTELGLELFVVKINNRFERVAILESRKNCNLSRYYSSDRISYRNSIESLLFSLQFADFNGPALRAGSAKGPGIVGVWQGISLAVGATSIGDTLGVRYKVFSPIFLSNGQAYFGPKFPSEGLYGLDTRIPPELHQRDWGTYTFSNGRGVLKMLYADIPLRMEGDKLIITPNQTDHRFFKVNPVDGATFNGTYVLSEVNGKIPSITFTSDGRFTDNGAIKVLYHEYIDCLNPALVAGSGTYEVKDYSVLFTYSDGRKIKIAFLGVDYARSNPSPATLMMSFNEDQLVRQ
;
A
#
# COMPACT_ATOMS: atom_id res chain seq x y z
N MET A 1 -12.47 -21.92 -28.63
CA MET A 1 -13.42 -22.80 -29.39
C MET A 1 -13.34 -24.29 -28.97
N LYS A 2 -14.02 -24.65 -27.88
CA LYS A 2 -14.34 -26.01 -27.38
C LYS A 2 -15.49 -25.95 -26.35
N VAL A 3 -16.38 -24.96 -26.54
CA VAL A 3 -17.21 -24.33 -25.49
C VAL A 3 -18.64 -24.89 -25.43
N LEU A 4 -19.15 -25.59 -26.45
CA LEU A 4 -20.60 -25.86 -26.55
C LEU A 4 -21.03 -27.32 -26.75
N ASP A 5 -20.20 -28.31 -26.40
CA ASP A 5 -20.60 -29.73 -26.51
C ASP A 5 -21.25 -30.33 -25.25
N ALA A 6 -21.34 -29.59 -24.13
CA ALA A 6 -21.86 -30.13 -22.88
C ALA A 6 -23.16 -29.45 -22.43
N MET A 7 -24.20 -29.46 -23.26
CA MET A 7 -25.60 -29.28 -22.84
C MET A 7 -26.56 -29.72 -23.97
N LYS A 8 -26.70 -31.04 -24.14
CA LYS A 8 -27.73 -31.65 -24.99
C LYS A 8 -28.71 -32.48 -24.14
N LEU A 9 -29.99 -32.40 -24.50
CA LEU A 9 -31.06 -33.36 -24.21
C LEU A 9 -31.94 -33.46 -25.48
N PRO A 10 -32.62 -34.60 -25.70
CA PRO A 10 -32.19 -35.75 -26.48
C PRO A 10 -32.44 -35.66 -28.01
N GLU A 11 -31.79 -36.55 -28.75
CA GLU A 11 -31.73 -36.64 -30.22
C GLU A 11 -33.07 -36.95 -30.92
N SER A 12 -33.22 -36.48 -32.16
CA SER A 12 -33.90 -37.22 -33.22
C SER A 12 -33.10 -37.17 -34.52
N THR A 13 -32.59 -38.34 -34.89
CA THR A 13 -31.97 -38.75 -36.17
C THR A 13 -32.75 -38.35 -37.42
N HIS A 14 -32.03 -37.98 -38.50
CA HIS A 14 -32.11 -38.65 -39.82
C HIS A 14 -30.92 -38.29 -40.74
N LYS A 15 -30.67 -39.18 -41.70
CA LYS A 15 -29.41 -39.48 -42.40
C LYS A 15 -29.36 -38.92 -43.85
N LEU A 16 -28.15 -38.95 -44.43
CA LEU A 16 -27.80 -39.28 -45.84
C LEU A 16 -28.04 -38.14 -46.89
N VAL A 17 -27.29 -37.87 -47.97
CA VAL A 17 -26.32 -38.57 -48.86
C VAL A 17 -25.42 -37.54 -49.60
N PHE A 18 -24.21 -37.99 -49.98
CA PHE A 18 -23.28 -37.59 -51.06
C PHE A 18 -23.80 -36.86 -52.32
N GLY A 19 -22.92 -36.08 -52.98
CA GLY A 19 -23.00 -35.80 -54.43
C GLY A 19 -21.98 -34.79 -54.98
N PHE A 20 -21.18 -35.21 -55.96
CA PHE A 20 -20.01 -34.53 -56.54
C PHE A 20 -20.35 -33.90 -57.92
N CYS A 21 -19.63 -32.83 -58.30
CA CYS A 21 -19.35 -32.31 -59.67
C CYS A 21 -20.46 -31.76 -60.61
N VAL A 22 -20.26 -30.54 -61.16
CA VAL A 22 -19.80 -30.23 -62.55
C VAL A 22 -20.06 -28.73 -62.89
N LEU A 23 -19.05 -28.11 -63.51
CA LEU A 23 -18.98 -26.78 -64.14
C LEU A 23 -20.05 -26.47 -65.21
N VAL A 24 -20.60 -25.24 -65.24
CA VAL A 24 -20.81 -24.40 -66.45
C VAL A 24 -20.90 -22.90 -66.08
N VAL A 25 -20.11 -22.05 -66.75
CA VAL A 25 -20.11 -20.57 -66.83
C VAL A 25 -20.28 -20.25 -68.35
N PRO A 26 -20.90 -19.15 -68.86
CA PRO A 26 -21.03 -17.81 -68.28
C PRO A 26 -22.39 -17.09 -68.42
N GLY A 27 -22.67 -16.20 -67.47
CA GLY A 27 -23.67 -15.14 -67.61
C GLY A 27 -23.40 -14.07 -66.57
N LEU A 28 -22.65 -13.03 -66.95
CA LEU A 28 -22.30 -11.89 -66.09
C LEU A 28 -23.56 -11.07 -65.74
N PHE A 29 -24.28 -11.53 -64.72
CA PHE A 29 -24.88 -10.63 -63.73
C PHE A 29 -23.90 -10.65 -62.57
N ILE A 30 -23.20 -9.54 -62.33
CA ILE A 30 -22.43 -9.37 -61.11
C ILE A 30 -23.47 -9.02 -60.03
N PRO A 31 -23.87 -9.93 -59.12
CA PRO A 31 -24.47 -9.48 -57.88
C PRO A 31 -23.42 -8.60 -57.21
N GLN A 32 -23.78 -7.35 -56.92
CA GLN A 32 -23.00 -6.53 -56.02
C GLN A 32 -23.00 -7.25 -54.67
N THR A 33 -22.00 -8.11 -54.44
CA THR A 33 -21.61 -8.53 -53.12
C THR A 33 -21.15 -7.25 -52.45
N ALA A 34 -22.06 -6.62 -51.69
CA ALA A 34 -21.69 -5.59 -50.74
C ALA A 34 -20.63 -6.23 -49.85
N PHE A 35 -19.36 -5.85 -50.06
CA PHE A 35 -18.27 -6.23 -49.19
C PHE A 35 -18.68 -5.81 -47.78
N CYS A 36 -18.72 -6.77 -46.86
CA CYS A 36 -18.95 -6.50 -45.45
C CYS A 36 -17.85 -5.55 -44.98
N GLN A 37 -18.16 -4.25 -44.91
CA GLN A 37 -17.20 -3.25 -44.51
C GLN A 37 -17.09 -3.32 -42.98
N THR A 38 -15.89 -3.63 -42.48
CA THR A 38 -15.60 -3.56 -41.05
C THR A 38 -15.75 -2.12 -40.56
N GLU A 39 -16.46 -1.94 -39.46
CA GLU A 39 -16.67 -0.65 -38.79
C GLU A 39 -15.90 -0.56 -37.47
N LYS A 40 -15.84 0.64 -36.86
CA LYS A 40 -15.17 0.90 -35.59
C LYS A 40 -16.05 1.63 -34.57
N LEU A 41 -15.93 1.24 -33.31
CA LEU A 41 -16.39 1.98 -32.13
C LEU A 41 -15.22 2.08 -31.13
N GLY A 42 -14.51 3.20 -31.15
CA GLY A 42 -13.29 3.36 -30.37
C GLY A 42 -12.23 2.33 -30.77
N ILE A 43 -11.83 1.48 -29.82
CA ILE A 43 -10.86 0.39 -30.04
C ILE A 43 -11.49 -0.89 -30.61
N VAL A 44 -12.82 -0.96 -30.71
CA VAL A 44 -13.55 -2.14 -31.16
C VAL A 44 -13.77 -2.06 -32.66
N LYS A 45 -13.24 -3.02 -33.41
CA LYS A 45 -13.56 -3.28 -34.82
C LYS A 45 -14.57 -4.41 -34.89
N TYR A 46 -15.60 -4.26 -35.71
CA TYR A 46 -16.65 -5.27 -35.86
C TYR A 46 -17.22 -5.25 -37.27
N THR A 47 -17.87 -6.35 -37.66
CA THR A 47 -18.58 -6.44 -38.94
C THR A 47 -20.09 -6.47 -38.68
N PRO A 48 -20.87 -5.46 -39.13
CA PRO A 48 -22.31 -5.44 -38.96
C PRO A 48 -23.00 -6.71 -39.47
N PRO A 49 -23.98 -7.29 -38.74
CA PRO A 49 -24.75 -8.41 -39.25
C PRO A 49 -25.53 -8.03 -40.53
N PRO A 50 -25.45 -8.81 -41.62
CA PRO A 50 -26.12 -8.45 -42.87
C PRO A 50 -27.65 -8.34 -42.71
N GLY A 51 -28.22 -7.22 -43.16
CA GLY A 51 -29.67 -7.00 -43.16
C GLY A 51 -30.30 -6.61 -41.81
N TRP A 52 -29.49 -6.26 -40.80
CA TRP A 52 -29.99 -5.83 -39.49
C TRP A 52 -30.13 -4.31 -39.40
N ASN A 53 -31.10 -3.85 -38.62
CA ASN A 53 -31.27 -2.42 -38.34
C ASN A 53 -30.19 -1.97 -37.35
N LYS A 54 -29.45 -0.89 -37.67
CA LYS A 54 -28.39 -0.31 -36.84
C LYS A 54 -28.86 0.99 -36.16
N THR A 55 -28.62 1.11 -34.86
CA THR A 55 -28.82 2.33 -34.07
C THR A 55 -27.54 2.67 -33.32
N GLN A 56 -27.13 3.94 -33.29
CA GLN A 56 -25.89 4.37 -32.65
C GLN A 56 -26.14 5.55 -31.69
N LYS A 57 -25.50 5.52 -30.52
CA LYS A 57 -25.41 6.58 -29.52
C LYS A 57 -23.95 6.76 -29.09
N GLU A 58 -23.66 7.75 -28.25
CA GLU A 58 -22.29 7.96 -27.74
C GLU A 58 -21.75 6.68 -27.06
N ASN A 59 -20.63 6.18 -27.58
CA ASN A 59 -19.94 4.96 -27.13
C ASN A 59 -20.79 3.67 -27.09
N VAL A 60 -21.94 3.61 -27.77
CA VAL A 60 -22.80 2.42 -27.84
C VAL A 60 -23.39 2.26 -29.23
N ILE A 61 -23.34 1.05 -29.78
CA ILE A 61 -24.01 0.69 -31.03
C ILE A 61 -24.87 -0.55 -30.82
N ALA A 62 -26.09 -0.54 -31.37
CA ALA A 62 -27.02 -1.64 -31.31
C ALA A 62 -27.47 -2.07 -32.71
N PHE A 63 -27.55 -3.37 -32.93
CA PHE A 63 -28.11 -4.01 -34.12
C PHE A 63 -29.35 -4.79 -33.71
N SER A 64 -30.43 -4.69 -34.48
CA SER A 64 -31.68 -5.42 -34.21
C SER A 64 -32.23 -6.10 -35.45
N SER A 65 -32.77 -7.31 -35.27
CA SER A 65 -33.54 -8.05 -36.27
C SER A 65 -34.86 -8.50 -35.65
N LEU A 66 -35.93 -8.46 -36.44
CA LEU A 66 -37.27 -8.91 -36.07
C LEU A 66 -37.86 -9.72 -37.22
N ASN A 67 -38.18 -10.98 -36.96
CA ASN A 67 -38.99 -11.80 -37.85
C ASN A 67 -40.48 -11.52 -37.57
N GLN A 68 -41.12 -10.79 -38.48
CA GLN A 68 -42.52 -10.40 -38.33
C GLN A 68 -43.50 -11.59 -38.39
N THR A 69 -43.08 -12.73 -38.93
CA THR A 69 -43.91 -13.95 -39.04
C THR A 69 -43.90 -14.76 -37.75
N THR A 70 -42.74 -14.90 -37.10
CA THR A 70 -42.60 -15.72 -35.88
C THR A 70 -42.62 -14.89 -34.59
N GLY A 71 -42.45 -13.57 -34.68
CA GLY A 71 -42.21 -12.72 -33.51
C GLY A 71 -40.81 -12.91 -32.89
N GLY A 72 -39.93 -13.66 -33.56
CA GLY A 72 -38.54 -13.85 -33.16
C GLY A 72 -37.75 -12.55 -33.32
N PHE A 73 -36.94 -12.20 -32.33
CA PHE A 73 -36.07 -11.04 -32.36
C PHE A 73 -34.69 -11.33 -31.78
N CYS A 74 -33.72 -10.52 -32.19
CA CYS A 74 -32.42 -10.44 -31.55
C CYS A 74 -31.92 -9.00 -31.58
N ILE A 75 -31.35 -8.56 -30.46
CA ILE A 75 -30.66 -7.28 -30.32
C ILE A 75 -29.23 -7.56 -29.87
N ILE A 76 -28.25 -7.08 -30.65
CA ILE A 76 -26.82 -7.12 -30.31
C ILE A 76 -26.38 -5.71 -29.98
N THR A 77 -25.92 -5.47 -28.76
CA THR A 77 -25.42 -4.17 -28.33
C THR A 77 -23.93 -4.26 -28.02
N VAL A 78 -23.13 -3.43 -28.67
CA VAL A 78 -21.71 -3.25 -28.38
C VAL A 78 -21.53 -1.96 -27.59
N TYR A 79 -20.97 -2.10 -26.40
CA TYR A 79 -20.56 -1.00 -25.54
C TYR A 79 -19.07 -0.78 -25.74
N GLY A 80 -18.70 0.40 -26.21
CA GLY A 80 -17.31 0.76 -26.42
C GLY A 80 -16.52 0.85 -25.12
N ALA A 81 -15.20 0.91 -25.24
CA ALA A 81 -14.29 0.69 -24.12
C ALA A 81 -14.54 1.63 -22.91
N THR A 82 -14.80 1.04 -21.75
CA THR A 82 -14.83 1.72 -20.45
C THR A 82 -13.60 1.33 -19.62
N PRO A 83 -13.27 2.05 -18.54
CA PRO A 83 -12.22 1.62 -17.62
C PRO A 83 -12.55 0.28 -16.97
N SER A 84 -11.55 -0.61 -16.92
CA SER A 84 -11.63 -1.89 -16.21
C SER A 84 -11.80 -1.68 -14.71
N ALA A 85 -12.56 -2.56 -14.08
CA ALA A 85 -12.69 -2.78 -12.63
C ALA A 85 -11.51 -3.60 -12.06
N GLY A 86 -10.44 -3.81 -12.83
CA GLY A 86 -9.14 -4.27 -12.35
C GLY A 86 -8.84 -5.73 -12.67
N ASN A 87 -9.84 -6.57 -12.92
CA ASN A 87 -9.64 -7.93 -13.43
C ASN A 87 -10.87 -8.42 -14.24
N PRO A 88 -10.70 -9.43 -15.12
CA PRO A 88 -11.77 -9.87 -16.01
C PRO A 88 -13.05 -10.34 -15.31
N GLN A 89 -12.93 -10.95 -14.12
CA GLN A 89 -14.10 -11.41 -13.36
C GLN A 89 -14.87 -10.24 -12.75
N SER A 90 -14.17 -9.26 -12.17
CA SER A 90 -14.78 -8.03 -11.66
C SER A 90 -15.40 -7.20 -12.78
N ASP A 91 -14.77 -7.16 -13.94
CA ASP A 91 -15.31 -6.52 -15.16
C ASP A 91 -16.61 -7.20 -15.57
N PHE A 92 -16.60 -8.54 -15.67
CA PHE A 92 -17.80 -9.29 -15.98
C PHE A 92 -18.91 -9.07 -14.94
N THR A 93 -18.61 -9.15 -13.65
CA THR A 93 -19.61 -8.94 -12.59
C THR A 93 -20.19 -7.53 -12.61
N LYS A 94 -19.37 -6.50 -12.84
CA LYS A 94 -19.81 -5.11 -12.97
C LYS A 94 -20.75 -4.95 -14.16
N GLU A 95 -20.33 -5.42 -15.33
CA GLU A 95 -21.08 -5.28 -16.58
C GLU A 95 -22.34 -6.14 -16.58
N TRP A 96 -22.30 -7.35 -16.01
CA TRP A 96 -23.49 -8.20 -15.81
C TRP A 96 -24.52 -7.50 -14.94
N ASN A 97 -24.09 -6.91 -13.82
CA ASN A 97 -25.00 -6.17 -12.95
C ASN A 97 -25.62 -4.96 -13.66
N ASN A 98 -24.80 -4.16 -14.35
CA ASN A 98 -25.22 -2.90 -14.96
C ASN A 98 -26.05 -3.08 -16.24
N LEU A 99 -25.72 -4.09 -17.05
CA LEU A 99 -26.29 -4.27 -18.38
C LEU A 99 -27.36 -5.37 -18.44
N VAL A 100 -27.41 -6.27 -17.45
CA VAL A 100 -28.29 -7.44 -17.47
C VAL A 100 -29.16 -7.54 -16.21
N VAL A 101 -28.59 -7.50 -15.01
CA VAL A 101 -29.37 -7.63 -13.76
C VAL A 101 -30.31 -6.43 -13.55
N GLN A 102 -29.75 -5.22 -13.52
CA GLN A 102 -30.52 -4.00 -13.25
C GLN A 102 -31.56 -3.70 -14.34
N PRO A 103 -31.21 -3.68 -15.65
CA PRO A 103 -32.15 -3.31 -16.69
C PRO A 103 -33.08 -4.46 -17.14
N LEU A 104 -32.66 -5.73 -17.03
CA LEU A 104 -33.39 -6.89 -17.58
C LEU A 104 -33.87 -7.88 -16.51
N LYS A 105 -33.66 -7.58 -15.22
CA LYS A 105 -34.11 -8.37 -14.06
C LYS A 105 -33.62 -9.83 -14.06
N ALA A 106 -32.38 -10.04 -14.50
CA ALA A 106 -31.74 -11.37 -14.51
C ALA A 106 -31.27 -11.82 -13.12
N GLU A 107 -30.95 -13.11 -12.98
CA GLU A 107 -30.21 -13.59 -11.81
C GLU A 107 -28.78 -13.02 -11.74
N ALA A 108 -28.30 -12.76 -10.53
CA ALA A 108 -27.04 -12.04 -10.31
C ALA A 108 -25.78 -12.84 -10.65
N ASN A 109 -25.85 -14.18 -10.59
CA ASN A 109 -24.68 -15.06 -10.67
C ASN A 109 -24.84 -16.09 -11.79
N PRO A 110 -24.67 -15.71 -13.07
CA PRO A 110 -24.78 -16.64 -14.18
C PRO A 110 -23.59 -17.62 -14.17
N LYS A 111 -23.75 -18.75 -14.85
CA LYS A 111 -22.58 -19.57 -15.21
C LYS A 111 -21.75 -18.83 -16.25
N THR A 112 -20.44 -18.88 -16.09
CA THR A 112 -19.50 -18.18 -16.95
C THR A 112 -18.47 -19.10 -17.57
N GLU A 113 -17.99 -18.70 -18.74
CA GLU A 113 -16.84 -19.29 -19.42
C GLU A 113 -15.78 -18.23 -19.70
N THR A 114 -14.52 -18.66 -19.79
CA THR A 114 -13.38 -17.75 -19.92
C THR A 114 -12.45 -18.21 -21.03
N GLU A 115 -12.09 -17.29 -21.91
CA GLU A 115 -11.11 -17.48 -22.98
C GLU A 115 -10.13 -16.31 -22.98
N ALA A 116 -8.84 -16.59 -23.19
CA ALA A 116 -7.81 -15.56 -23.22
C ALA A 116 -7.02 -15.65 -24.52
N GLU A 117 -6.89 -14.54 -25.22
CA GLU A 117 -6.15 -14.46 -26.48
C GLU A 117 -5.58 -13.05 -26.67
N ASN A 118 -4.33 -12.96 -27.13
CA ASN A 118 -3.70 -11.70 -27.56
C ASN A 118 -3.73 -10.57 -26.51
N GLY A 119 -3.63 -10.90 -25.21
CA GLY A 119 -3.60 -9.94 -24.11
C GLY A 119 -4.98 -9.45 -23.64
N TRP A 120 -6.05 -9.98 -24.22
CA TRP A 120 -7.43 -9.79 -23.77
C TRP A 120 -7.96 -11.09 -23.14
N THR A 121 -8.76 -10.95 -22.09
CA THR A 121 -9.52 -12.04 -21.49
C THR A 121 -11.01 -11.76 -21.70
N ALA A 122 -11.69 -12.66 -22.41
CA ALA A 122 -13.12 -12.64 -22.59
C ALA A 122 -13.78 -13.53 -21.52
N ILE A 123 -14.74 -12.98 -20.79
CA ILE A 123 -15.66 -13.76 -19.96
C ILE A 123 -17.05 -13.66 -20.57
N ALA A 124 -17.66 -14.81 -20.83
CA ALA A 124 -19.02 -14.90 -21.35
C ALA A 124 -19.94 -15.54 -20.30
N GLY A 125 -21.17 -15.05 -20.20
CA GLY A 125 -22.20 -15.64 -19.36
C GLY A 125 -23.61 -15.36 -19.88
N GLY A 126 -24.57 -16.16 -19.44
CA GLY A 126 -25.93 -16.12 -19.95
C GLY A 126 -27.00 -16.39 -18.90
N GLY A 127 -28.19 -15.83 -19.11
CA GLY A 127 -29.31 -15.95 -18.19
C GLY A 127 -30.66 -15.61 -18.84
N ALA A 128 -31.72 -16.24 -18.34
CA ALA A 128 -33.09 -15.88 -18.73
C ALA A 128 -33.45 -14.49 -18.21
N VAL A 129 -34.12 -13.69 -19.04
CA VAL A 129 -34.49 -12.31 -18.74
C VAL A 129 -35.91 -11.99 -19.22
N GLU A 130 -36.44 -10.86 -18.75
CA GLU A 130 -37.68 -10.29 -19.27
C GLU A 130 -37.37 -8.97 -20.00
N PHE A 131 -37.67 -8.91 -21.29
CA PHE A 131 -37.42 -7.74 -22.13
C PHE A 131 -38.71 -7.30 -22.80
N GLN A 132 -39.16 -6.09 -22.48
CA GLN A 132 -40.41 -5.50 -23.00
C GLN A 132 -41.65 -6.41 -22.83
N GLY A 133 -41.73 -7.13 -21.71
CA GLY A 133 -42.82 -8.07 -21.40
C GLY A 133 -42.71 -9.44 -22.05
N ASN A 134 -41.63 -9.72 -22.81
CA ASN A 134 -41.35 -11.02 -23.42
C ASN A 134 -40.22 -11.75 -22.69
N LYS A 135 -40.34 -13.07 -22.57
CA LYS A 135 -39.24 -13.93 -22.10
C LYS A 135 -38.15 -13.98 -23.17
N ALA A 136 -36.92 -13.70 -22.76
CA ALA A 136 -35.75 -13.72 -23.63
C ALA A 136 -34.54 -14.33 -22.91
N LEU A 137 -33.47 -14.56 -23.66
CA LEU A 137 -32.16 -14.97 -23.19
C LEU A 137 -31.19 -13.80 -23.38
N ALA A 138 -30.51 -13.40 -22.31
CA ALA A 138 -29.39 -12.46 -22.36
C ALA A 138 -28.07 -13.25 -22.38
N LEU A 139 -27.17 -12.86 -23.28
CA LEU A 139 -25.81 -13.39 -23.41
C LEU A 139 -24.84 -12.21 -23.41
N LEU A 140 -24.00 -12.11 -22.39
CA LEU A 140 -23.02 -11.05 -22.25
C LEU A 140 -21.61 -11.61 -22.42
N THR A 141 -20.83 -11.02 -23.31
CA THR A 141 -19.39 -11.25 -23.42
C THR A 141 -18.65 -9.98 -23.05
N VAL A 142 -17.75 -10.07 -22.07
CA VAL A 142 -16.96 -8.94 -21.56
C VAL A 142 -15.50 -9.19 -21.85
N PHE A 143 -14.92 -8.35 -22.69
CA PHE A 143 -13.51 -8.36 -23.05
C PHE A 143 -12.74 -7.41 -22.14
N SER A 144 -11.76 -7.94 -21.43
CA SER A 144 -10.98 -7.23 -20.41
C SER A 144 -9.51 -7.32 -20.76
N GLY A 145 -8.82 -6.19 -20.87
CA GLY A 145 -7.43 -6.16 -21.30
C GLY A 145 -6.93 -4.74 -21.47
N PHE A 146 -5.63 -4.52 -21.35
CA PHE A 146 -5.00 -3.21 -21.51
C PHE A 146 -5.67 -2.08 -20.70
N GLY A 147 -6.26 -2.43 -19.54
CA GLY A 147 -6.98 -1.50 -18.68
C GLY A 147 -8.33 -1.01 -19.23
N LYS A 148 -8.93 -1.76 -20.13
CA LYS A 148 -10.22 -1.44 -20.74
C LYS A 148 -11.14 -2.64 -20.65
N THR A 149 -12.42 -2.33 -20.61
CA THR A 149 -13.51 -3.30 -20.67
C THR A 149 -14.40 -2.94 -21.85
N VAL A 150 -14.68 -3.92 -22.70
CA VAL A 150 -15.62 -3.82 -23.82
C VAL A 150 -16.68 -4.89 -23.63
N SER A 151 -17.94 -4.52 -23.76
CA SER A 151 -19.05 -5.43 -23.51
C SER A 151 -19.87 -5.63 -24.79
N VAL A 152 -20.20 -6.88 -25.10
CA VAL A 152 -21.16 -7.24 -26.17
C VAL A 152 -22.31 -7.99 -25.52
N LEU A 153 -23.51 -7.41 -25.60
CA LEU A 153 -24.74 -7.98 -25.06
C LEU A 153 -25.66 -8.41 -26.20
N GLY A 154 -25.98 -9.70 -26.27
CA GLY A 154 -27.06 -10.24 -27.09
C GLY A 154 -28.32 -10.48 -26.25
N VAL A 155 -29.48 -10.04 -26.73
CA VAL A 155 -30.79 -10.37 -26.15
C VAL A 155 -31.68 -10.95 -27.25
N LEU A 156 -32.12 -12.19 -27.11
CA LEU A 156 -32.92 -12.90 -28.12
C LEU A 156 -34.02 -13.77 -27.51
N ASN A 157 -35.08 -14.03 -28.27
CA ASN A 157 -36.15 -14.99 -27.88
C ASN A 157 -36.24 -16.21 -28.82
N ASP A 158 -35.40 -16.27 -29.86
CA ASP A 158 -35.37 -17.36 -30.85
C ASP A 158 -33.93 -17.84 -31.07
N GLN A 159 -33.70 -19.15 -30.86
CA GLN A 159 -32.38 -19.77 -30.98
C GLN A 159 -31.81 -19.71 -32.40
N ALA A 160 -32.65 -19.48 -33.42
CA ALA A 160 -32.21 -19.29 -34.80
C ALA A 160 -31.23 -18.12 -34.97
N TYR A 161 -31.16 -17.19 -34.01
CA TYR A 161 -30.23 -16.06 -34.00
C TYR A 161 -28.86 -16.36 -33.35
N LEU A 162 -28.70 -17.51 -32.67
CA LEU A 162 -27.45 -17.85 -31.97
C LEU A 162 -26.23 -17.93 -32.91
N PRO A 163 -26.32 -18.56 -34.10
CA PRO A 163 -25.18 -18.62 -35.02
C PRO A 163 -24.70 -17.23 -35.45
N GLN A 164 -25.62 -16.29 -35.71
CA GLN A 164 -25.25 -14.92 -36.11
C GLN A 164 -24.65 -14.14 -34.93
N LEU A 165 -25.20 -14.28 -33.71
CA LEU A 165 -24.63 -13.65 -32.52
C LEU A 165 -23.21 -14.17 -32.23
N GLN A 166 -23.01 -15.49 -32.33
CA GLN A 166 -21.69 -16.11 -32.15
C GLN A 166 -20.70 -15.63 -33.21
N ALA A 167 -21.10 -15.60 -34.47
CA ALA A 167 -20.27 -15.08 -35.56
C ALA A 167 -19.91 -13.60 -35.35
N PHE A 168 -20.84 -12.80 -34.83
CA PHE A 168 -20.59 -11.40 -34.51
C PHE A 168 -19.56 -11.24 -33.38
N VAL A 169 -19.73 -11.95 -32.26
CA VAL A 169 -18.79 -11.91 -31.13
C VAL A 169 -17.40 -12.42 -31.53
N ALA A 170 -17.34 -13.50 -32.32
CA ALA A 170 -16.08 -14.05 -32.83
C ALA A 170 -15.39 -13.13 -33.85
N GLY A 171 -16.15 -12.28 -34.55
CA GLY A 171 -15.65 -11.28 -35.48
C GLY A 171 -15.26 -9.95 -34.82
N ILE A 172 -15.34 -9.83 -33.49
CA ILE A 172 -14.84 -8.66 -32.77
C ILE A 172 -13.31 -8.68 -32.77
N GLU A 173 -12.73 -7.65 -33.37
CA GLU A 173 -11.30 -7.38 -33.31
C GLU A 173 -11.05 -6.15 -32.43
N MET A 174 -10.01 -6.17 -31.60
CA MET A 174 -9.62 -5.01 -30.79
C MET A 174 -8.32 -4.40 -31.34
N ASP A 175 -8.32 -3.08 -31.59
CA ASP A 175 -7.18 -2.33 -32.12
C ASP A 175 -6.00 -2.38 -31.14
N LYS A 176 -4.82 -2.77 -31.63
CA LYS A 176 -3.61 -3.04 -30.82
C LYS A 176 -2.70 -1.81 -30.68
N THR A 177 -3.21 -0.60 -30.91
CA THR A 177 -2.39 0.62 -30.90
C THR A 177 -2.08 1.09 -29.48
N ALA A 178 -0.79 1.04 -29.15
CA ALA A 178 -0.20 1.43 -27.88
C ALA A 178 -0.25 2.95 -27.65
N ALA A 179 -0.82 3.37 -26.52
CA ALA A 179 -0.34 4.57 -25.85
C ALA A 179 0.99 4.21 -25.15
N ALA A 180 2.09 4.80 -25.62
CA ALA A 180 3.45 4.83 -25.06
C ALA A 180 3.91 3.58 -24.26
N SER A 181 4.74 2.77 -24.93
CA SER A 181 5.50 1.59 -24.48
C SER A 181 5.50 1.26 -22.97
N PRO A 182 4.85 0.15 -22.58
CA PRO A 182 5.30 -0.68 -21.48
C PRO A 182 6.57 -1.43 -21.93
N ALA A 183 7.63 -1.37 -21.13
CA ALA A 183 8.73 -2.32 -21.26
C ALA A 183 8.20 -3.75 -21.08
N THR A 184 8.73 -4.64 -21.90
CA THR A 184 8.41 -6.07 -22.05
C THR A 184 8.23 -6.78 -20.71
N ILE A 185 7.08 -7.43 -20.53
CA ILE A 185 6.83 -8.36 -19.42
C ILE A 185 7.72 -9.60 -19.64
N GLN A 186 8.81 -9.69 -18.88
CA GLN A 186 9.31 -10.99 -18.45
C GLN A 186 8.49 -11.42 -17.24
N ASN A 187 7.88 -12.61 -17.31
CA ASN A 187 7.38 -13.35 -16.15
C ASN A 187 8.54 -13.89 -15.30
N ASN A 188 9.40 -12.98 -14.86
CA ASN A 188 10.27 -13.16 -13.71
C ASN A 188 9.80 -12.14 -12.66
N PRO A 189 9.91 -12.44 -11.35
CA PRO A 189 9.86 -11.39 -10.35
C PRO A 189 11.04 -10.46 -10.61
N ALA A 190 10.81 -9.40 -11.40
CA ALA A 190 11.76 -8.32 -11.54
C ALA A 190 11.81 -7.61 -10.20
N THR A 191 12.82 -7.95 -9.40
CA THR A 191 13.28 -7.10 -8.31
C THR A 191 13.67 -5.77 -8.94
N ILE A 192 12.83 -4.75 -8.79
CA ILE A 192 13.20 -3.39 -9.18
C ILE A 192 14.38 -2.99 -8.28
N GLN A 193 15.48 -2.54 -8.91
CA GLN A 193 16.60 -1.94 -8.22
C GLN A 193 16.11 -0.77 -7.36
N SER A 194 16.43 -0.80 -6.08
CA SER A 194 16.21 0.31 -5.15
C SER A 194 16.80 1.61 -5.72
N GLY A 195 15.97 2.62 -6.04
CA GLY A 195 16.47 3.98 -6.23
C GLY A 195 15.81 4.86 -7.31
N GLN A 196 14.95 4.36 -8.20
CA GLN A 196 14.23 5.21 -9.16
C GLN A 196 12.80 5.50 -8.67
N PRO A 197 12.32 6.76 -8.70
CA PRO A 197 10.96 7.09 -8.30
C PRO A 197 9.92 6.40 -9.18
N GLY A 198 8.97 5.72 -8.56
CA GLY A 198 7.79 5.20 -9.25
C GLY A 198 6.79 6.32 -9.54
N LYS A 199 5.89 6.10 -10.51
CA LYS A 199 4.85 7.06 -10.90
C LYS A 199 3.48 6.40 -10.95
N PHE A 200 2.44 7.12 -10.51
CA PHE A 200 1.04 6.76 -10.70
C PHE A 200 0.22 8.05 -10.89
N GLY A 201 -0.41 8.23 -12.05
CA GLY A 201 -1.07 9.48 -12.40
C GLY A 201 -0.11 10.68 -12.31
N ALA A 202 -0.48 11.70 -11.51
CA ALA A 202 0.33 12.88 -11.24
C ALA A 202 1.32 12.71 -10.06
N MET A 203 1.21 11.59 -9.33
CA MET A 203 2.03 11.27 -8.17
C MET A 203 3.32 10.55 -8.57
N THR A 204 4.43 10.94 -7.95
CA THR A 204 5.68 10.17 -7.91
C THR A 204 6.01 9.76 -6.48
N TYR A 205 6.56 8.57 -6.30
CA TYR A 205 6.82 7.97 -5.00
C TYR A 205 8.13 7.18 -4.99
N SER A 206 8.65 6.88 -3.80
CA SER A 206 9.77 5.95 -3.64
C SER A 206 9.29 4.63 -3.08
N ALA A 207 9.45 3.54 -3.85
CA ALA A 207 9.09 2.21 -3.40
C ALA A 207 9.94 1.81 -2.17
N PRO A 208 9.32 1.31 -1.09
CA PRO A 208 10.08 0.91 0.10
C PRO A 208 10.99 -0.29 -0.20
N ALA A 209 12.23 -0.23 0.28
CA ALA A 209 13.16 -1.35 0.15
C ALA A 209 12.64 -2.59 0.90
N GLY A 210 12.76 -3.77 0.28
CA GLY A 210 12.24 -5.02 0.87
C GLY A 210 10.74 -5.26 0.65
N TRP A 211 10.09 -4.43 -0.17
CA TRP A 211 8.70 -4.60 -0.57
C TRP A 211 8.60 -4.96 -2.05
N SER A 212 7.67 -5.85 -2.38
CA SER A 212 7.21 -6.04 -3.75
C SER A 212 6.39 -4.83 -4.19
N GLU A 213 6.48 -4.48 -5.46
CA GLU A 213 5.64 -3.47 -6.10
C GLU A 213 4.86 -4.12 -7.24
N GLN A 214 3.53 -4.00 -7.18
CA GLN A 214 2.62 -4.47 -8.21
C GLN A 214 1.83 -3.30 -8.74
N ARG A 215 2.02 -2.99 -10.03
CA ARG A 215 1.33 -1.89 -10.70
C ARG A 215 0.06 -2.43 -11.35
N PHE A 216 -1.06 -1.80 -11.02
CA PHE A 216 -2.35 -2.00 -11.64
C PHE A 216 -2.74 -0.72 -12.37
N GLN A 217 -3.79 -0.78 -13.17
CA GLN A 217 -4.28 0.44 -13.83
C GLN A 217 -4.91 1.41 -12.81
N ASP A 218 -5.58 0.85 -11.81
CA ASP A 218 -6.32 1.56 -10.76
C ASP A 218 -5.51 1.71 -9.46
N GLY A 219 -4.21 1.41 -9.49
CA GLY A 219 -3.39 1.64 -8.32
C GLY A 219 -2.01 1.01 -8.38
N VAL A 220 -1.26 1.20 -7.31
CA VAL A 220 0.01 0.49 -7.10
C VAL A 220 -0.02 -0.12 -5.72
N VAL A 221 0.20 -1.43 -5.64
CA VAL A 221 0.17 -2.20 -4.40
C VAL A 221 1.59 -2.57 -4.00
N PHE A 222 1.91 -2.34 -2.72
CA PHE A 222 3.16 -2.74 -2.10
C PHE A 222 2.89 -3.77 -1.03
N LYS A 223 3.67 -4.87 -1.00
CA LYS A 223 3.62 -5.88 0.07
C LYS A 223 5.03 -6.23 0.55
N PRO A 224 5.28 -6.37 1.87
CA PRO A 224 6.59 -6.77 2.35
C PRO A 224 6.96 -8.15 1.82
N LEU A 225 8.21 -8.34 1.41
CA LEU A 225 8.70 -9.63 0.90
C LEU A 225 8.91 -10.66 2.01
N ASP A 226 9.11 -10.19 3.24
CA ASP A 226 9.37 -10.99 4.45
C ASP A 226 8.13 -11.12 5.36
N LEU A 227 6.94 -10.80 4.85
CA LEU A 227 5.70 -10.87 5.63
C LEU A 227 5.46 -12.30 6.15
N PRO A 228 5.24 -12.50 7.46
CA PRO A 228 5.01 -13.84 8.02
C PRO A 228 3.80 -14.55 7.41
N ALA A 229 3.89 -15.88 7.30
CA ALA A 229 2.82 -16.70 6.74
C ALA A 229 1.49 -16.50 7.50
N GLY A 230 0.41 -16.29 6.75
CA GLY A 230 -0.92 -16.08 7.30
C GLY A 230 -1.21 -14.65 7.80
N GLU A 231 -0.25 -13.74 7.71
CA GLU A 231 -0.47 -12.30 7.87
C GLU A 231 -0.82 -11.61 6.56
N GLN A 232 -1.38 -10.41 6.67
CA GLN A 232 -1.66 -9.53 5.54
C GLN A 232 -1.12 -8.14 5.84
N LEU A 233 -0.41 -7.55 4.89
CA LEU A 233 -0.06 -6.15 4.89
C LEU A 233 0.09 -5.69 3.45
N ALA A 234 -0.68 -4.66 3.08
CA ALA A 234 -0.60 -4.07 1.76
C ALA A 234 -0.81 -2.56 1.86
N MET A 235 0.04 -1.79 1.17
CA MET A 235 -0.23 -0.38 0.87
C MET A 235 -0.71 -0.30 -0.56
N GLN A 236 -1.78 0.44 -0.83
CA GLN A 236 -2.32 0.66 -2.16
C GLN A 236 -2.49 2.13 -2.43
N ILE A 237 -1.69 2.67 -3.36
CA ILE A 237 -1.99 3.95 -3.98
C ILE A 237 -3.27 3.76 -4.79
N MET A 238 -4.30 4.56 -4.49
CA MET A 238 -5.61 4.51 -5.15
C MET A 238 -5.72 5.62 -6.21
N PRO A 239 -6.70 5.56 -7.12
CA PRO A 239 -6.97 6.64 -8.06
C PRO A 239 -7.36 7.92 -7.30
N PRO A 240 -7.01 9.11 -7.80
CA PRO A 240 -7.38 10.36 -7.15
C PRO A 240 -8.90 10.59 -7.19
N LEU A 241 -9.42 11.30 -6.19
CA LEU A 241 -10.77 11.88 -6.25
C LEU A 241 -10.68 13.26 -6.90
N ASN A 242 -11.28 13.39 -8.08
CA ASN A 242 -11.42 14.67 -8.79
C ASN A 242 -12.73 15.35 -8.37
N SER A 243 -12.80 15.78 -7.11
CA SER A 243 -13.99 16.40 -6.54
C SER A 243 -13.64 17.62 -5.69
N SER A 244 -14.56 18.57 -5.60
CA SER A 244 -14.49 19.65 -4.62
C SER A 244 -14.97 19.13 -3.25
N GLY A 245 -14.29 19.50 -2.17
CA GLY A 245 -14.71 19.12 -0.83
C GLY A 245 -13.68 19.41 0.25
N THR A 246 -13.96 18.90 1.44
CA THR A 246 -13.04 18.89 2.59
C THR A 246 -12.22 17.60 2.61
N LEU A 247 -11.08 17.63 3.31
CA LEU A 247 -10.26 16.43 3.54
C LEU A 247 -11.06 15.34 4.26
N GLU A 248 -11.97 15.72 5.15
CA GLU A 248 -12.85 14.82 5.89
C GLU A 248 -13.86 14.09 4.98
N GLN A 249 -14.46 14.80 4.02
CA GLN A 249 -15.36 14.20 3.05
C GLN A 249 -14.60 13.25 2.12
N ALA A 250 -13.43 13.67 1.64
CA ALA A 250 -12.56 12.83 0.83
C ALA A 250 -12.13 11.58 1.59
N LEU A 251 -11.75 11.70 2.87
CA LEU A 251 -11.41 10.57 3.73
C LEU A 251 -12.58 9.59 3.87
N ALA A 252 -13.80 10.08 4.13
CA ALA A 252 -14.98 9.22 4.25
C ALA A 252 -15.25 8.43 2.97
N GLN A 253 -15.26 9.10 1.81
CA GLN A 253 -15.44 8.45 0.51
C GLN A 253 -14.32 7.43 0.25
N SER A 254 -13.08 7.77 0.57
CA SER A 254 -11.93 6.89 0.38
C SER A 254 -12.00 5.63 1.23
N TYR A 255 -12.48 5.78 2.47
CA TYR A 255 -12.65 4.66 3.38
C TYR A 255 -13.76 3.70 2.89
N ASP A 256 -14.87 4.26 2.37
CA ASP A 256 -15.96 3.47 1.80
C ASP A 256 -15.52 2.72 0.54
N GLU A 257 -14.82 3.39 -0.38
CA GLU A 257 -14.28 2.78 -1.60
C GLU A 257 -13.23 1.70 -1.28
N ALA A 258 -12.34 1.94 -0.31
CA ALA A 258 -11.34 0.96 0.11
C ALA A 258 -11.99 -0.27 0.78
N ALA A 259 -13.03 -0.08 1.59
CA ALA A 259 -13.75 -1.20 2.20
C ALA A 259 -14.38 -2.12 1.13
N VAL A 260 -15.00 -1.54 0.10
CA VAL A 260 -15.56 -2.28 -1.05
C VAL A 260 -14.45 -2.95 -1.86
N MET A 261 -13.37 -2.23 -2.16
CA MET A 261 -12.21 -2.73 -2.90
C MET A 261 -11.62 -3.99 -2.27
N TYR A 262 -11.55 -4.04 -0.94
CA TYR A 262 -11.05 -5.21 -0.20
C TYR A 262 -12.12 -6.25 0.13
N ASN A 263 -13.35 -6.09 -0.37
CA ASN A 263 -14.49 -6.95 -0.07
C ASN A 263 -14.71 -7.12 1.45
N THR A 264 -14.69 -5.98 2.16
CA THR A 264 -14.82 -5.93 3.62
C THR A 264 -16.01 -5.09 4.06
N THR A 265 -16.45 -5.33 5.29
CA THR A 265 -17.48 -4.53 5.96
C THR A 265 -16.85 -3.70 7.07
N LYS A 266 -17.25 -2.43 7.18
CA LYS A 266 -16.70 -1.51 8.18
C LYS A 266 -17.16 -1.89 9.58
N MET A 267 -16.25 -1.94 10.54
CA MET A 267 -16.59 -2.10 11.96
C MET A 267 -16.99 -0.75 12.57
N TYR A 268 -17.67 -0.77 13.71
CA TYR A 268 -17.90 0.42 14.53
C TYR A 268 -16.83 0.54 15.60
N ILE A 269 -16.34 1.76 15.84
CA ILE A 269 -15.43 2.05 16.95
C ILE A 269 -16.20 2.52 18.18
N ALA A 270 -15.65 2.29 19.38
CA ALA A 270 -16.30 2.63 20.65
C ALA A 270 -16.64 4.13 20.80
N GLY A 271 -15.89 5.02 20.13
CA GLY A 271 -16.14 6.47 20.12
C GLY A 271 -17.21 6.93 19.13
N GLY A 272 -17.88 6.01 18.42
CA GLY A 272 -18.84 6.29 17.35
C GLY A 272 -18.18 6.39 15.97
N GLY A 273 -18.93 6.02 14.92
CA GLY A 273 -18.43 5.97 13.54
C GLY A 273 -17.63 4.70 13.22
N ASN A 274 -17.01 4.67 12.03
CA ASN A 274 -16.31 3.48 11.52
C ASN A 274 -14.78 3.50 11.70
N TYR A 275 -14.21 4.67 11.96
CA TYR A 275 -12.77 4.87 12.09
C TYR A 275 -12.48 6.10 12.96
N GLY A 276 -11.33 6.09 13.63
CA GLY A 276 -10.77 7.29 14.25
C GLY A 276 -10.03 8.10 13.21
N LYS A 277 -9.96 9.43 13.37
CA LYS A 277 -9.21 10.31 12.48
C LYS A 277 -8.42 11.35 13.26
N ASN A 278 -7.30 11.77 12.69
CA ASN A 278 -6.55 12.93 13.17
C ASN A 278 -7.14 14.20 12.55
N ALA A 279 -6.86 15.37 13.17
CA ALA A 279 -7.11 16.64 12.50
C ALA A 279 -6.28 16.73 11.22
N ALA A 280 -6.77 17.47 10.22
CA ALA A 280 -5.99 17.75 9.02
C ALA A 280 -4.70 18.51 9.39
N GLN A 281 -3.60 18.17 8.71
CA GLN A 281 -2.27 18.70 8.96
C GLN A 281 -1.62 19.14 7.67
N ARG A 282 -0.59 19.99 7.78
CA ARG A 282 0.25 20.40 6.65
C ARG A 282 1.62 19.76 6.79
N SER A 283 2.05 19.00 5.79
CA SER A 283 3.33 18.30 5.83
C SER A 283 4.51 19.21 5.58
N PHE A 284 5.72 18.73 5.89
CA PHE A 284 7.00 19.36 5.53
C PHE A 284 7.25 19.49 4.02
N ASN A 285 6.44 18.84 3.18
CA ASN A 285 6.43 19.04 1.72
C ASN A 285 5.46 20.15 1.29
N GLY A 286 4.64 20.69 2.21
CA GLY A 286 3.75 21.82 2.01
C GLY A 286 2.30 21.47 1.65
N TRP A 287 1.98 20.19 1.40
CA TRP A 287 0.62 19.73 1.12
C TRP A 287 -0.16 19.42 2.39
N GLU A 288 -1.50 19.57 2.31
CA GLU A 288 -2.40 19.24 3.42
C GLU A 288 -2.84 17.78 3.34
N TYR A 289 -2.97 17.11 4.48
CA TYR A 289 -3.38 15.72 4.55
C TYR A 289 -4.22 15.40 5.78
N ILE A 290 -4.93 14.29 5.72
CA ILE A 290 -5.68 13.70 6.85
C ILE A 290 -5.48 12.19 6.88
N ARG A 291 -5.58 11.61 8.07
CA ARG A 291 -5.51 10.15 8.29
C ARG A 291 -6.75 9.65 9.00
N GLY A 292 -7.22 8.47 8.59
CA GLY A 292 -8.28 7.74 9.28
C GLY A 292 -7.91 6.27 9.43
N LYS A 293 -8.13 5.68 10.60
CA LYS A 293 -7.85 4.27 10.88
C LYS A 293 -9.00 3.61 11.63
N GLY A 294 -9.41 2.42 11.18
CA GLY A 294 -10.49 1.67 11.79
C GLY A 294 -10.38 0.17 11.53
N GLY A 295 -11.34 -0.58 12.09
CA GLY A 295 -11.47 -2.01 11.86
C GLY A 295 -12.36 -2.30 10.65
N VAL A 296 -12.04 -3.35 9.90
CA VAL A 296 -12.90 -3.92 8.86
C VAL A 296 -12.96 -5.44 9.01
N GLN A 297 -14.01 -6.06 8.48
CA GLN A 297 -14.23 -7.50 8.55
C GLN A 297 -14.40 -8.10 7.16
N ALA A 298 -13.64 -9.17 6.88
CA ALA A 298 -13.75 -9.96 5.65
C ALA A 298 -14.47 -11.28 5.92
N GLU A 299 -15.34 -11.68 5.00
CA GLU A 299 -15.93 -13.03 5.01
C GLU A 299 -14.85 -14.08 4.76
N ASN A 300 -14.88 -15.17 5.52
CA ASN A 300 -13.89 -16.25 5.42
C ASN A 300 -14.54 -17.65 5.40
N GLY A 301 -15.87 -17.72 5.21
CA GLY A 301 -16.62 -18.97 5.23
C GLY A 301 -16.78 -19.60 6.61
N THR A 302 -16.40 -18.90 7.69
CA THR A 302 -16.59 -19.33 9.08
C THR A 302 -17.59 -18.41 9.82
N PRO A 303 -18.15 -18.84 10.96
CA PRO A 303 -19.01 -17.98 11.78
C PRO A 303 -18.30 -16.73 12.32
N TYR A 304 -16.97 -16.71 12.34
CA TYR A 304 -16.16 -15.60 12.85
C TYR A 304 -15.41 -14.93 11.69
N LYS A 305 -15.90 -13.76 11.27
CA LYS A 305 -15.26 -12.97 10.22
C LYS A 305 -13.82 -12.62 10.57
N THR A 306 -12.96 -12.53 9.56
CA THR A 306 -11.58 -12.11 9.75
C THR A 306 -11.56 -10.61 10.03
N GLU A 307 -11.11 -10.22 11.22
CA GLU A 307 -10.87 -8.81 11.54
C GLU A 307 -9.53 -8.32 10.96
N LEU A 308 -9.57 -7.16 10.31
CA LEU A 308 -8.44 -6.47 9.71
C LEU A 308 -8.41 -5.01 10.17
N GLY A 309 -7.25 -4.38 10.05
CA GLY A 309 -7.11 -2.93 10.13
C GLY A 309 -7.17 -2.32 8.72
N LEU A 310 -7.83 -1.18 8.61
CA LEU A 310 -7.82 -0.33 7.41
C LEU A 310 -7.43 1.08 7.81
N GLU A 311 -6.40 1.60 7.17
CA GLU A 311 -5.93 2.98 7.32
C GLU A 311 -5.96 3.69 5.97
N LEU A 312 -6.42 4.94 5.96
CA LEU A 312 -6.44 5.82 4.79
C LEU A 312 -5.57 7.05 5.07
N PHE A 313 -4.70 7.35 4.11
CA PHE A 313 -3.91 8.57 4.04
C PHE A 313 -4.38 9.37 2.83
N VAL A 314 -4.95 10.56 3.05
CA VAL A 314 -5.54 11.39 2.00
C VAL A 314 -4.85 12.73 1.97
N VAL A 315 -4.34 13.12 0.80
CA VAL A 315 -3.62 14.37 0.55
C VAL A 315 -4.42 15.25 -0.39
N LYS A 316 -4.57 16.54 -0.06
CA LYS A 316 -5.21 17.52 -0.94
C LYS A 316 -4.15 18.19 -1.81
N ILE A 317 -4.31 18.08 -3.13
CA ILE A 317 -3.46 18.73 -4.12
C ILE A 317 -4.34 19.46 -5.11
N ASN A 318 -4.21 20.80 -5.16
CA ASN A 318 -5.01 21.64 -6.04
C ASN A 318 -6.52 21.31 -5.90
N ASN A 319 -7.16 20.83 -6.97
CA ASN A 319 -8.59 20.46 -7.00
C ASN A 319 -8.84 18.95 -6.93
N ARG A 320 -7.91 18.16 -6.36
CA ARG A 320 -8.06 16.72 -6.20
C ARG A 320 -7.57 16.21 -4.86
N PHE A 321 -7.95 14.98 -4.54
CA PHE A 321 -7.45 14.24 -3.38
C PHE A 321 -6.71 13.00 -3.83
N GLU A 322 -5.45 12.91 -3.43
CA GLU A 322 -4.56 11.77 -3.64
C GLU A 322 -4.65 10.84 -2.43
N ARG A 323 -4.57 9.53 -2.63
CA ARG A 323 -5.04 8.57 -1.63
C ARG A 323 -4.19 7.33 -1.57
N VAL A 324 -3.89 6.89 -0.35
CA VAL A 324 -3.25 5.60 -0.09
C VAL A 324 -4.06 4.86 0.97
N ALA A 325 -4.46 3.62 0.67
CA ALA A 325 -5.05 2.70 1.63
C ALA A 325 -3.97 1.74 2.16
N ILE A 326 -4.04 1.41 3.45
CA ILE A 326 -3.21 0.39 4.07
C ILE A 326 -4.14 -0.64 4.70
N LEU A 327 -4.11 -1.86 4.19
CA LEU A 327 -4.83 -3.01 4.74
C LEU A 327 -3.85 -3.88 5.52
N GLU A 328 -4.23 -4.27 6.73
CA GLU A 328 -3.36 -5.04 7.61
C GLU A 328 -4.11 -6.08 8.43
N SER A 329 -3.47 -7.21 8.69
CA SER A 329 -4.06 -8.24 9.53
C SER A 329 -4.02 -7.84 11.00
N ARG A 330 -5.09 -8.18 11.72
CA ARG A 330 -5.17 -8.06 13.18
C ARG A 330 -5.04 -9.46 13.77
N LYS A 331 -3.93 -9.75 14.45
CA LYS A 331 -3.58 -11.08 14.95
C LYS A 331 -3.43 -11.10 16.47
N ASN A 332 -3.55 -12.30 17.03
CA ASN A 332 -3.23 -12.55 18.44
C ASN A 332 -1.81 -13.12 18.54
N CYS A 333 -1.06 -12.70 19.55
CA CYS A 333 0.17 -13.31 20.02
C CYS A 333 0.03 -13.48 21.53
N ASN A 334 -0.14 -14.71 22.00
CA ASN A 334 -0.49 -14.99 23.41
C ASN A 334 -1.72 -14.18 23.84
N LEU A 335 -1.58 -13.32 24.87
CA LEU A 335 -2.65 -12.46 25.39
C LEU A 335 -2.71 -11.08 24.69
N SER A 336 -1.79 -10.80 23.76
CA SER A 336 -1.69 -9.51 23.08
C SER A 336 -2.32 -9.57 21.69
N ARG A 337 -2.95 -8.47 21.27
CA ARG A 337 -3.33 -8.23 19.88
C ARG A 337 -2.35 -7.28 19.23
N TYR A 338 -2.04 -7.53 17.96
CA TYR A 338 -1.19 -6.66 17.16
C TYR A 338 -1.72 -6.55 15.73
N TYR A 339 -1.33 -5.49 15.07
CA TYR A 339 -1.43 -5.36 13.63
C TYR A 339 -0.10 -5.65 12.95
N SER A 340 -0.13 -6.15 11.72
CA SER A 340 1.11 -6.43 10.98
C SER A 340 2.02 -5.20 10.88
N SER A 341 1.48 -3.98 10.75
CA SER A 341 2.28 -2.75 10.71
C SER A 341 2.76 -2.23 12.09
N ASP A 342 2.51 -2.95 13.18
CA ASP A 342 3.11 -2.63 14.48
C ASP A 342 4.60 -2.99 14.52
N ARG A 343 5.08 -3.83 13.59
CA ARG A 343 6.52 -4.03 13.37
C ARG A 343 7.16 -2.71 12.96
N ILE A 344 8.17 -2.27 13.72
CA ILE A 344 8.85 -0.99 13.50
C ILE A 344 9.36 -0.84 12.06
N SER A 345 9.94 -1.90 11.48
CA SER A 345 10.44 -1.90 10.10
C SER A 345 9.33 -1.63 9.07
N TYR A 346 8.15 -2.22 9.26
CA TYR A 346 7.00 -2.02 8.38
C TYR A 346 6.37 -0.66 8.59
N ARG A 347 6.19 -0.22 9.84
CA ARG A 347 5.72 1.14 10.13
C ARG A 347 6.62 2.18 9.47
N ASN A 348 7.93 2.08 9.66
CA ASN A 348 8.89 3.02 9.08
C ASN A 348 8.83 3.05 7.54
N SER A 349 8.66 1.88 6.92
CA SER A 349 8.51 1.75 5.47
C SER A 349 7.21 2.39 4.96
N ILE A 350 6.10 2.22 5.69
CA ILE A 350 4.80 2.84 5.38
C ILE A 350 4.93 4.35 5.45
N GLU A 351 5.40 4.90 6.57
CA GLU A 351 5.53 6.36 6.72
C GLU A 351 6.51 6.95 5.68
N SER A 352 7.60 6.24 5.38
CA SER A 352 8.55 6.66 4.32
C SER A 352 7.89 6.74 2.95
N LEU A 353 7.03 5.77 2.58
CA LEU A 353 6.27 5.85 1.33
C LEU A 353 5.33 7.07 1.36
N LEU A 354 4.51 7.20 2.40
CA LEU A 354 3.47 8.23 2.51
C LEU A 354 4.03 9.65 2.46
N PHE A 355 5.20 9.89 3.04
CA PHE A 355 5.86 11.20 3.03
C PHE A 355 6.89 11.38 1.90
N SER A 356 7.19 10.31 1.12
CA SER A 356 7.95 10.43 -0.13
C SER A 356 7.13 10.96 -1.30
N LEU A 357 5.80 11.05 -1.16
CA LEU A 357 4.90 11.44 -2.23
C LEU A 357 5.19 12.86 -2.71
N GLN A 358 5.41 12.98 -4.02
CA GLN A 358 5.59 14.22 -4.75
C GLN A 358 4.56 14.28 -5.88
N PHE A 359 4.20 15.50 -6.31
CA PHE A 359 3.18 15.70 -7.32
C PHE A 359 3.69 16.66 -8.38
N ALA A 360 3.59 16.27 -9.65
CA ALA A 360 4.18 17.01 -10.77
C ALA A 360 3.63 18.45 -10.92
N ASP A 361 2.43 18.69 -10.40
CA ASP A 361 1.72 19.96 -10.45
C ASP A 361 1.63 20.66 -9.08
N PHE A 362 2.51 20.29 -8.13
CA PHE A 362 2.59 20.91 -6.81
C PHE A 362 4.03 21.33 -6.48
N ASN A 363 4.22 22.64 -6.29
CA ASN A 363 5.49 23.20 -5.86
C ASN A 363 5.36 23.70 -4.41
N GLY A 364 5.70 22.84 -3.46
CA GLY A 364 5.75 23.18 -2.03
C GLY A 364 7.18 23.41 -1.53
N PRO A 365 7.36 24.15 -0.43
CA PRO A 365 8.67 24.28 0.20
C PRO A 365 9.08 22.94 0.79
N ALA A 366 10.00 22.23 0.15
CA ALA A 366 10.52 20.96 0.66
C ALA A 366 11.57 21.22 1.73
N LEU A 367 11.29 20.84 2.97
CA LEU A 367 12.30 20.81 4.00
C LEU A 367 13.36 19.74 3.66
N ARG A 368 14.64 20.12 3.73
CA ARG A 368 15.76 19.18 3.54
C ARG A 368 15.92 18.29 4.77
N ALA A 369 16.37 17.05 4.56
CA ALA A 369 16.67 16.15 5.66
C ALA A 369 17.75 16.75 6.58
N GLY A 370 17.52 16.67 7.89
CA GLY A 370 18.43 17.16 8.91
C GLY A 370 19.41 16.08 9.36
N SER A 371 20.64 16.48 9.68
CA SER A 371 21.66 15.63 10.27
C SER A 371 22.05 16.12 11.67
N ALA A 372 22.41 15.21 12.56
CA ALA A 372 23.02 15.52 13.86
C ALA A 372 24.53 15.86 13.73
N LYS A 373 25.06 15.99 12.51
CA LYS A 373 26.44 16.40 12.24
C LYS A 373 26.44 17.84 11.74
N GLY A 374 27.13 18.74 12.45
CA GLY A 374 27.23 20.14 12.06
C GLY A 374 27.85 21.06 13.11
N PRO A 375 27.99 22.36 12.76
CA PRO A 375 28.56 23.37 13.65
C PRO A 375 27.58 23.81 14.74
N GLY A 376 28.10 24.58 15.71
CA GLY A 376 27.30 25.14 16.80
C GLY A 376 26.68 24.05 17.67
N ILE A 377 25.37 24.18 17.93
CA ILE A 377 24.64 23.24 18.79
C ILE A 377 24.13 22.00 18.04
N VAL A 378 24.33 21.89 16.71
CA VAL A 378 23.97 20.68 15.95
C VAL A 378 24.69 19.47 16.54
N GLY A 379 23.92 18.45 16.91
CA GLY A 379 24.44 17.30 17.66
C GLY A 379 23.39 16.61 18.52
N VAL A 380 23.78 15.44 19.03
CA VAL A 380 23.12 14.79 20.14
C VAL A 380 23.73 15.32 21.43
N TRP A 381 22.89 15.66 22.38
CA TRP A 381 23.27 16.13 23.69
C TRP A 381 22.66 15.22 24.75
N GLN A 382 23.27 15.15 25.92
CA GLN A 382 22.73 14.41 27.06
C GLN A 382 22.86 15.24 28.33
N GLY A 383 21.81 15.24 29.13
CA GLY A 383 21.76 15.94 30.40
C GLY A 383 20.78 15.28 31.35
N ILE A 384 20.84 15.69 32.60
CA ILE A 384 19.92 15.22 33.63
C ILE A 384 18.94 16.36 33.92
N SER A 385 17.65 16.09 33.76
CA SER A 385 16.58 16.99 34.15
C SER A 385 15.84 16.45 35.38
N LEU A 386 15.45 17.35 36.27
CA LEU A 386 14.56 17.06 37.39
C LEU A 386 13.12 17.12 36.87
N ALA A 387 12.45 15.98 36.82
CA ALA A 387 11.02 15.92 36.53
C ALA A 387 10.23 15.84 37.84
N VAL A 388 9.30 16.77 38.03
CA VAL A 388 8.29 16.77 39.10
C VAL A 388 6.97 16.27 38.52
N GLY A 389 6.38 15.22 39.08
CA GLY A 389 5.13 14.64 38.60
C GLY A 389 4.47 13.68 39.60
N ALA A 390 3.46 12.93 39.14
CA ALA A 390 2.79 11.94 39.98
C ALA A 390 3.77 10.87 40.50
N THR A 391 3.69 10.57 41.79
CA THR A 391 4.51 9.57 42.48
C THR A 391 4.34 8.19 41.83
N SER A 392 5.44 7.58 41.39
CA SER A 392 5.49 6.14 41.08
C SER A 392 5.98 5.37 42.32
N ILE A 393 5.73 4.06 42.37
CA ILE A 393 6.21 3.21 43.48
C ILE A 393 7.74 3.31 43.54
N GLY A 394 8.27 3.84 44.63
CA GLY A 394 9.72 4.08 44.84
C GLY A 394 10.16 5.55 44.81
N ASP A 395 9.31 6.48 44.35
CA ASP A 395 9.63 7.92 44.35
C ASP A 395 9.25 8.58 45.68
N THR A 396 10.18 9.25 46.36
CA THR A 396 9.89 9.83 47.70
C THR A 396 9.01 11.08 47.65
N LEU A 397 8.89 11.78 46.50
CA LEU A 397 8.09 13.02 46.36
C LEU A 397 7.58 13.27 44.92
N GLY A 398 7.60 12.26 44.03
CA GLY A 398 7.31 12.46 42.61
C GLY A 398 8.37 13.27 41.86
N VAL A 399 9.50 13.55 42.51
CA VAL A 399 10.71 14.15 41.96
C VAL A 399 11.61 13.01 41.47
N ARG A 400 11.94 13.01 40.18
CA ARG A 400 12.83 12.01 39.58
C ARG A 400 13.84 12.68 38.65
N TYR A 401 15.10 12.26 38.77
CA TYR A 401 16.10 12.57 37.76
C TYR A 401 15.79 11.74 36.51
N LYS A 402 15.68 12.41 35.37
CA LYS A 402 15.57 11.77 34.06
C LYS A 402 16.77 12.15 33.22
N VAL A 403 17.43 11.13 32.70
CA VAL A 403 18.35 11.31 31.58
C VAL A 403 17.53 11.73 30.37
N PHE A 404 17.98 12.76 29.68
CA PHE A 404 17.28 13.37 28.58
C PHE A 404 18.27 13.71 27.47
N SER A 405 17.95 13.31 26.24
CA SER A 405 18.90 13.33 25.12
C SER A 405 18.37 14.14 23.93
N PRO A 406 18.38 15.49 23.99
CA PRO A 406 17.88 16.30 22.90
C PRO A 406 18.81 16.24 21.69
N ILE A 407 18.22 16.38 20.50
CA ILE A 407 18.94 16.33 19.23
C ILE A 407 18.65 17.62 18.48
N PHE A 408 19.69 18.36 18.09
CA PHE A 408 19.56 19.53 17.24
C PHE A 408 20.08 19.18 15.86
N LEU A 409 19.25 19.36 14.84
CA LEU A 409 19.54 18.96 13.48
C LEU A 409 19.97 20.16 12.62
N SER A 410 20.77 19.86 11.59
CA SER A 410 21.30 20.87 10.66
C SER A 410 20.23 21.61 9.84
N ASN A 411 19.01 21.08 9.75
CA ASN A 411 17.87 21.70 9.05
C ASN A 411 17.01 22.60 9.94
N GLY A 412 17.44 22.88 11.18
CA GLY A 412 16.71 23.73 12.13
C GLY A 412 15.62 23.01 12.92
N GLN A 413 15.42 21.70 12.71
CA GLN A 413 14.56 20.88 13.56
C GLN A 413 15.30 20.42 14.82
N ALA A 414 14.54 20.14 15.88
CA ALA A 414 15.06 19.55 17.10
C ALA A 414 14.14 18.45 17.63
N TYR A 415 14.75 17.38 18.14
CA TYR A 415 14.09 16.37 18.95
C TYR A 415 14.24 16.74 20.43
N PHE A 416 13.12 16.77 21.14
CA PHE A 416 13.02 17.07 22.57
C PHE A 416 12.01 16.13 23.24
N GLY A 417 12.01 14.86 22.84
CA GLY A 417 11.13 13.83 23.40
C GLY A 417 11.75 13.04 24.56
N PRO A 418 10.94 12.25 25.27
CA PRO A 418 11.32 11.67 26.56
C PRO A 418 12.33 10.51 26.50
N LYS A 419 12.56 9.91 25.33
CA LYS A 419 13.50 8.80 25.12
C LYS A 419 14.21 8.97 23.79
N PHE A 420 15.44 8.47 23.64
CA PHE A 420 16.10 8.53 22.34
C PHE A 420 15.33 7.73 21.27
N PRO A 421 15.41 8.06 19.96
CA PRO A 421 14.83 7.23 18.91
C PRO A 421 15.27 5.77 19.04
N SER A 422 14.32 4.83 19.05
CA SER A 422 14.54 3.43 19.46
C SER A 422 15.61 2.69 18.66
N GLU A 423 15.70 2.97 17.37
CA GLU A 423 16.71 2.40 16.47
C GLU A 423 17.91 3.33 16.21
N GLY A 424 18.00 4.47 16.89
CA GLY A 424 18.99 5.51 16.63
C GLY A 424 18.68 6.37 15.40
N LEU A 425 19.70 7.02 14.82
CA LEU A 425 19.49 8.00 13.74
C LEU A 425 19.89 7.46 12.35
N TYR A 426 20.50 6.29 12.26
CA TYR A 426 20.89 5.75 10.96
C TYR A 426 19.68 5.40 10.10
N GLY A 427 19.60 6.04 8.94
CA GLY A 427 18.51 5.89 7.98
C GLY A 427 17.19 6.51 8.43
N LEU A 428 17.18 7.28 9.52
CA LEU A 428 16.00 8.01 9.97
C LEU A 428 15.80 9.26 9.10
N ASP A 429 14.68 9.32 8.37
CA ASP A 429 14.25 10.58 7.77
C ASP A 429 13.67 11.48 8.85
N THR A 430 14.49 12.40 9.35
CA THR A 430 14.18 13.29 10.48
C THR A 430 13.00 14.24 10.23
N ARG A 431 12.50 14.31 8.99
CA ARG A 431 11.33 15.13 8.63
C ARG A 431 10.01 14.45 8.96
N ILE A 432 9.98 13.12 9.02
CA ILE A 432 8.76 12.32 9.22
C ILE A 432 8.30 12.29 10.68
N PRO A 433 9.15 11.96 11.69
CA PRO A 433 8.68 11.87 13.07
C PRO A 433 8.01 13.14 13.64
N PRO A 434 8.42 14.38 13.28
CA PRO A 434 7.68 15.59 13.63
C PRO A 434 6.21 15.60 13.21
N GLU A 435 5.85 14.96 12.10
CA GLU A 435 4.48 14.82 11.62
C GLU A 435 3.64 13.95 12.56
N LEU A 436 4.26 12.89 13.10
CA LEU A 436 3.60 11.84 13.88
C LEU A 436 3.61 12.11 15.39
N HIS A 437 4.63 12.83 15.86
CA HIS A 437 4.93 13.03 17.28
C HIS A 437 5.21 14.49 17.59
N GLN A 438 4.31 15.39 17.18
CA GLN A 438 4.48 16.86 17.28
C GLN A 438 4.86 17.39 18.66
N ARG A 439 4.52 16.68 19.75
CA ARG A 439 4.90 17.07 21.11
C ARG A 439 6.40 16.89 21.39
N ASP A 440 7.03 15.93 20.73
CA ASP A 440 8.44 15.57 20.94
C ASP A 440 9.39 16.30 20.00
N TRP A 441 8.86 17.05 19.03
CA TRP A 441 9.63 17.73 18.00
C TRP A 441 9.34 19.23 17.95
N GLY A 442 10.36 20.00 17.60
CA GLY A 442 10.28 21.45 17.49
C GLY A 442 11.24 22.01 16.46
N THR A 443 11.37 23.33 16.44
CA THR A 443 12.35 24.04 15.62
C THR A 443 13.22 24.92 16.50
N TYR A 444 14.43 25.24 16.07
CA TYR A 444 15.29 26.12 16.85
C TYR A 444 15.96 27.19 16.00
N THR A 445 16.26 28.31 16.65
CA THR A 445 17.17 29.34 16.14
C THR A 445 18.33 29.45 17.11
N PHE A 446 19.56 29.55 16.61
CA PHE A 446 20.73 29.71 17.46
C PHE A 446 21.78 30.58 16.78
N SER A 447 22.21 31.65 17.44
CA SER A 447 23.24 32.57 16.96
C SER A 447 23.94 33.24 18.13
N ASN A 448 25.24 33.54 18.00
CA ASN A 448 26.02 34.23 19.02
C ASN A 448 25.91 33.61 20.42
N GLY A 449 25.92 32.27 20.49
CA GLY A 449 25.86 31.53 21.76
C GLY A 449 24.50 31.51 22.45
N ARG A 450 23.43 32.02 21.82
CA ARG A 450 22.06 32.03 22.37
C ARG A 450 21.03 31.64 21.32
N GLY A 451 19.87 31.20 21.77
CA GLY A 451 18.80 30.76 20.89
C GLY A 451 17.50 30.47 21.61
N VAL A 452 16.54 29.95 20.83
CA VAL A 452 15.23 29.52 21.30
C VAL A 452 14.89 28.21 20.59
N LEU A 453 14.47 27.22 21.36
CA LEU A 453 13.80 26.01 20.91
C LEU A 453 12.29 26.24 21.00
N LYS A 454 11.61 26.27 19.85
CA LYS A 454 10.15 26.38 19.75
C LYS A 454 9.53 25.00 19.73
N MET A 455 8.77 24.69 20.78
CA MET A 455 7.93 23.51 20.89
C MET A 455 6.46 23.91 20.75
N LEU A 456 5.58 22.96 20.48
CA LEU A 456 4.12 23.19 20.42
C LEU A 456 3.56 23.85 21.70
N TYR A 457 4.20 23.60 22.84
CA TYR A 457 3.71 24.02 24.16
C TYR A 457 4.53 25.13 24.84
N ALA A 458 5.71 25.49 24.31
CA ALA A 458 6.59 26.50 24.92
C ALA A 458 7.71 26.95 23.99
N ASP A 459 8.16 28.18 24.20
CA ASP A 459 9.45 28.68 23.70
C ASP A 459 10.50 28.50 24.81
N ILE A 460 11.52 27.70 24.53
CA ILE A 460 12.52 27.26 25.51
C ILE A 460 13.86 27.96 25.20
N PRO A 461 14.38 28.81 26.10
CA PRO A 461 15.68 29.46 25.90
C PRO A 461 16.84 28.47 25.81
N LEU A 462 17.78 28.79 24.91
CA LEU A 462 19.03 28.05 24.70
C LEU A 462 20.22 28.99 24.88
N ARG A 463 21.29 28.53 25.52
CA ARG A 463 22.58 29.24 25.53
C ARG A 463 23.76 28.31 25.73
N MET A 464 24.94 28.69 25.22
CA MET A 464 26.18 28.00 25.52
C MET A 464 26.87 28.62 26.73
N GLU A 465 27.38 27.78 27.63
CA GLU A 465 28.27 28.14 28.73
C GLU A 465 29.54 27.27 28.63
N GLY A 466 30.57 27.81 27.95
CA GLY A 466 31.75 27.01 27.60
C GLY A 466 31.41 25.91 26.59
N ASP A 467 31.64 24.66 26.95
CA ASP A 467 31.32 23.45 26.19
C ASP A 467 29.94 22.86 26.50
N LYS A 468 29.18 23.48 27.42
CA LYS A 468 27.87 23.02 27.87
C LYS A 468 26.75 23.78 27.19
N LEU A 469 25.73 23.04 26.74
CA LEU A 469 24.47 23.63 26.32
C LEU A 469 23.55 23.75 27.52
N ILE A 470 23.05 24.96 27.78
CA ILE A 470 22.01 25.20 28.77
C ILE A 470 20.68 25.31 28.06
N ILE A 471 19.72 24.50 28.49
CA ILE A 471 18.33 24.53 28.04
C ILE A 471 17.47 24.88 29.25
N THR A 472 16.60 25.88 29.13
CA THR A 472 15.86 26.46 30.26
C THR A 472 14.33 26.22 30.15
N PRO A 473 13.84 24.96 30.17
CA PRO A 473 12.40 24.70 30.23
C PRO A 473 11.84 25.17 31.57
N ASN A 474 10.63 25.73 31.57
CA ASN A 474 9.93 26.17 32.78
C ASN A 474 10.81 27.04 33.71
N GLN A 475 11.62 27.95 33.14
CA GLN A 475 12.51 28.86 33.88
C GLN A 475 13.57 28.16 34.74
N THR A 476 13.84 26.87 34.50
CA THR A 476 14.86 26.09 35.23
C THR A 476 15.99 25.70 34.30
N ASP A 477 17.22 26.03 34.67
CA ASP A 477 18.39 25.69 33.86
C ASP A 477 18.77 24.21 33.99
N HIS A 478 18.95 23.55 32.86
CA HIS A 478 19.51 22.21 32.77
C HIS A 478 20.76 22.21 31.90
N ARG A 479 21.80 21.52 32.37
CA ARG A 479 23.10 21.42 31.71
C ARG A 479 23.16 20.16 30.86
N PHE A 480 23.61 20.32 29.63
CA PHE A 480 23.78 19.25 28.67
C PHE A 480 25.21 19.20 28.15
N PHE A 481 25.70 17.98 27.97
CA PHE A 481 27.00 17.66 27.38
C PHE A 481 26.80 17.11 25.97
N LYS A 482 27.67 17.49 25.06
CA LYS A 482 27.62 16.97 23.70
C LYS A 482 28.05 15.51 23.71
N VAL A 483 27.23 14.63 23.14
CA VAL A 483 27.54 13.21 23.04
C VAL A 483 28.57 13.01 21.93
N ASN A 484 29.57 12.17 22.18
CA ASN A 484 30.62 11.88 21.21
C ASN A 484 30.07 11.08 20.03
N PRO A 485 30.56 11.31 18.79
CA PRO A 485 30.21 10.48 17.66
C PRO A 485 30.65 9.02 17.86
N VAL A 486 29.75 8.09 17.52
CA VAL A 486 29.97 6.64 17.70
C VAL A 486 30.29 5.89 16.41
N ASP A 487 30.37 6.59 15.27
CA ASP A 487 30.59 5.98 13.97
C ASP A 487 31.89 5.15 13.94
N GLY A 488 31.76 3.88 13.56
CA GLY A 488 32.88 2.93 13.55
C GLY A 488 33.38 2.55 14.95
N ALA A 489 32.54 2.66 15.98
CA ALA A 489 32.78 2.02 17.27
C ALA A 489 32.85 0.49 17.12
N THR A 490 33.72 -0.14 17.91
CA THR A 490 33.89 -1.59 17.96
C THR A 490 33.77 -2.08 19.40
N PHE A 491 33.23 -3.26 19.56
CA PHE A 491 33.00 -3.93 20.83
C PHE A 491 33.79 -5.24 20.84
N ASN A 492 34.28 -5.64 22.02
CA ASN A 492 34.99 -6.90 22.20
C ASN A 492 34.79 -7.44 23.62
N GLY A 493 34.46 -8.73 23.72
CA GLY A 493 34.17 -9.42 24.98
C GLY A 493 32.73 -9.91 25.07
N THR A 494 32.44 -10.68 26.13
CA THR A 494 31.10 -11.17 26.44
C THR A 494 30.45 -10.26 27.46
N TYR A 495 29.22 -9.86 27.17
CA TYR A 495 28.42 -8.93 27.94
C TYR A 495 27.10 -9.57 28.31
N VAL A 496 26.66 -9.37 29.55
CA VAL A 496 25.42 -9.96 30.08
C VAL A 496 24.48 -8.91 30.63
N LEU A 497 23.18 -9.18 30.48
CA LEU A 497 22.12 -8.42 31.13
C LEU A 497 21.75 -9.04 32.48
N SER A 498 20.90 -8.34 33.24
CA SER A 498 20.24 -8.93 34.41
C SER A 498 19.41 -10.16 34.03
N GLU A 499 19.17 -11.03 35.02
CA GLU A 499 18.34 -12.22 34.83
C GLU A 499 16.91 -11.86 34.43
N VAL A 500 16.40 -12.51 33.38
CA VAL A 500 15.03 -12.39 32.88
C VAL A 500 14.46 -13.79 32.70
N ASN A 501 13.36 -14.08 33.41
CA ASN A 501 12.65 -15.37 33.35
C ASN A 501 13.56 -16.60 33.55
N GLY A 502 14.46 -16.57 34.55
CA GLY A 502 15.34 -17.69 34.86
C GLY A 502 16.55 -17.85 33.93
N LYS A 503 16.81 -16.87 33.05
CA LYS A 503 17.94 -16.88 32.11
C LYS A 503 18.71 -15.56 32.19
N ILE A 504 20.01 -15.63 31.99
CA ILE A 504 20.89 -14.46 31.87
C ILE A 504 21.18 -14.26 30.38
N PRO A 505 20.52 -13.30 29.70
CA PRO A 505 20.79 -13.01 28.31
C PRO A 505 22.22 -12.48 28.12
N SER A 506 22.87 -12.89 27.04
CA SER A 506 24.26 -12.52 26.77
C SER A 506 24.52 -12.23 25.30
N ILE A 507 25.52 -11.41 25.03
CA ILE A 507 26.05 -11.16 23.70
C ILE A 507 27.59 -11.13 23.76
N THR A 508 28.22 -11.84 22.84
CA THR A 508 29.68 -11.83 22.68
C THR A 508 30.03 -11.05 21.43
N PHE A 509 30.94 -10.10 21.56
CA PHE A 509 31.51 -9.37 20.44
C PHE A 509 32.97 -9.74 20.24
N THR A 510 33.43 -9.69 18.99
CA THR A 510 34.83 -9.88 18.61
C THR A 510 35.36 -8.64 17.89
N SER A 511 36.67 -8.43 17.98
CA SER A 511 37.35 -7.25 17.42
C SER A 511 37.27 -7.12 15.89
N ASP A 512 36.94 -8.21 15.18
CA ASP A 512 36.72 -8.22 13.73
C ASP A 512 35.29 -7.83 13.33
N GLY A 513 34.48 -7.31 14.26
CA GLY A 513 33.14 -6.80 13.98
C GLY A 513 32.06 -7.87 13.91
N ARG A 514 32.27 -9.02 14.57
CA ARG A 514 31.25 -10.09 14.68
C ARG A 514 30.60 -10.10 16.06
N PHE A 515 29.43 -10.72 16.11
CA PHE A 515 28.72 -10.96 17.35
C PHE A 515 28.11 -12.36 17.40
N THR A 516 27.91 -12.87 18.61
CA THR A 516 27.06 -14.02 18.93
C THR A 516 26.07 -13.59 19.99
N ASP A 517 24.80 -13.53 19.63
CA ASP A 517 23.66 -13.19 20.48
C ASP A 517 23.05 -14.45 21.08
N ASN A 518 22.95 -14.48 22.41
CA ASN A 518 22.29 -15.51 23.19
C ASN A 518 21.12 -14.88 23.97
N GLY A 519 20.24 -14.21 23.23
CA GLY A 519 18.99 -13.61 23.72
C GLY A 519 19.12 -12.18 24.27
N ALA A 520 20.30 -11.57 24.21
CA ALA A 520 20.48 -10.19 24.65
C ALA A 520 19.76 -9.21 23.74
N ILE A 521 19.84 -9.39 22.41
CA ILE A 521 19.20 -8.47 21.46
C ILE A 521 17.67 -8.53 21.58
N LYS A 522 17.10 -9.70 21.92
CA LYS A 522 15.67 -9.83 22.25
C LYS A 522 15.23 -8.82 23.30
N VAL A 523 16.02 -8.68 24.37
CA VAL A 523 15.72 -7.78 25.51
C VAL A 523 16.00 -6.33 25.13
N LEU A 524 17.15 -6.06 24.51
CA LEU A 524 17.57 -4.72 24.10
C LEU A 524 16.66 -4.09 23.03
N TYR A 525 15.92 -4.89 22.28
CA TYR A 525 14.97 -4.40 21.29
C TYR A 525 13.68 -3.83 21.94
N HIS A 526 13.40 -4.17 23.21
CA HIS A 526 12.22 -3.72 23.98
C HIS A 526 10.85 -3.95 23.31
N GLU A 527 10.75 -4.95 22.43
CA GLU A 527 9.46 -5.40 21.90
C GLU A 527 8.84 -6.42 22.85
N TYR A 528 7.69 -6.06 23.41
CA TYR A 528 6.98 -6.86 24.41
C TYR A 528 6.08 -7.94 23.76
N ILE A 529 5.70 -7.76 22.49
CA ILE A 529 4.96 -8.76 21.71
C ILE A 529 5.97 -9.63 20.98
N ASP A 530 6.24 -10.83 21.50
CA ASP A 530 7.22 -11.77 20.93
C ASP A 530 7.06 -11.97 19.41
N CYS A 531 5.83 -12.03 18.89
CA CYS A 531 5.56 -12.22 17.46
C CYS A 531 5.98 -11.03 16.56
N LEU A 532 6.19 -9.85 17.15
CA LEU A 532 6.71 -8.67 16.46
C LEU A 532 8.24 -8.54 16.59
N ASN A 533 8.86 -9.26 17.54
CA ASN A 533 10.25 -9.09 17.88
C ASN A 533 11.16 -9.82 16.86
N PRO A 534 11.91 -9.11 16.00
CA PRO A 534 12.79 -9.74 15.01
C PRO A 534 14.00 -10.44 15.64
N ALA A 535 14.32 -10.11 16.89
CA ALA A 535 15.40 -10.70 17.68
C ALA A 535 14.92 -11.83 18.59
N LEU A 536 13.70 -12.37 18.40
CA LEU A 536 13.15 -13.45 19.22
C LEU A 536 14.06 -14.68 19.26
N VAL A 537 14.69 -15.00 18.13
CA VAL A 537 15.61 -16.14 17.98
C VAL A 537 17.06 -15.65 18.04
N ALA A 538 17.84 -16.25 18.94
CA ALA A 538 19.28 -16.05 19.07
C ALA A 538 20.03 -16.36 17.76
N GLY A 539 21.27 -15.91 17.63
CA GLY A 539 22.06 -16.13 16.43
C GLY A 539 23.39 -15.40 16.44
N SER A 540 24.06 -15.34 15.29
CA SER A 540 25.34 -14.67 15.15
C SER A 540 25.46 -13.99 13.80
N GLY A 541 26.40 -13.06 13.68
CA GLY A 541 26.62 -12.32 12.44
C GLY A 541 27.64 -11.22 12.59
N THR A 542 27.49 -10.17 11.79
CA THR A 542 28.33 -8.97 11.84
C THR A 542 27.54 -7.77 12.35
N TYR A 543 28.25 -6.77 12.87
CA TYR A 543 27.62 -5.51 13.25
C TYR A 543 28.40 -4.30 12.74
N GLU A 544 27.71 -3.17 12.65
CA GLU A 544 28.31 -1.88 12.36
C GLU A 544 27.66 -0.81 13.22
N VAL A 545 28.42 0.21 13.65
CA VAL A 545 27.91 1.35 14.41
C VAL A 545 27.94 2.60 13.56
N LYS A 546 26.78 3.23 13.35
CA LYS A 546 26.60 4.44 12.53
C LYS A 546 25.47 5.30 13.10
N ASP A 547 25.66 6.62 13.12
CA ASP A 547 24.64 7.61 13.47
C ASP A 547 23.82 7.22 14.72
N TYR A 548 24.53 6.84 15.79
CA TYR A 548 23.94 6.44 17.06
C TYR A 548 23.03 5.19 16.98
N SER A 549 23.32 4.31 16.03
CA SER A 549 22.66 3.01 15.82
C SER A 549 23.69 1.90 15.78
N VAL A 550 23.37 0.73 16.35
CA VAL A 550 24.04 -0.53 16.03
C VAL A 550 23.19 -1.30 15.04
N LEU A 551 23.80 -1.66 13.92
CA LEU A 551 23.20 -2.45 12.85
C LEU A 551 23.72 -3.87 12.94
N PHE A 552 22.90 -4.79 13.43
CA PHE A 552 23.18 -6.22 13.44
C PHE A 552 22.73 -6.85 12.13
N THR A 553 23.64 -7.50 11.42
CA THR A 553 23.35 -8.35 10.25
C THR A 553 23.60 -9.80 10.66
N TYR A 554 22.52 -10.53 10.93
CA TYR A 554 22.57 -11.95 11.29
C TYR A 554 22.93 -12.80 10.07
N SER A 555 23.58 -13.93 10.31
CA SER A 555 24.01 -14.87 9.27
C SER A 555 22.84 -15.53 8.54
N ASP A 556 21.65 -15.53 9.13
CA ASP A 556 20.38 -15.99 8.53
C ASP A 556 19.70 -14.92 7.66
N GLY A 557 20.33 -13.74 7.51
CA GLY A 557 19.84 -12.63 6.69
C GLY A 557 19.02 -11.58 7.45
N ARG A 558 18.64 -11.82 8.72
CA ARG A 558 17.93 -10.81 9.52
C ARG A 558 18.79 -9.57 9.74
N LYS A 559 18.15 -8.40 9.68
CA LYS A 559 18.79 -7.11 9.98
C LYS A 559 18.04 -6.44 11.12
N ILE A 560 18.74 -6.16 12.21
CA ILE A 560 18.15 -5.60 13.43
C ILE A 560 18.92 -4.34 13.81
N LYS A 561 18.19 -3.27 14.10
CA LYS A 561 18.77 -1.99 14.49
C LYS A 561 18.32 -1.65 15.90
N ILE A 562 19.26 -1.21 16.73
CA ILE A 562 18.96 -0.63 18.05
C ILE A 562 19.76 0.66 18.20
N ALA A 563 19.27 1.57 19.04
CA ALA A 563 20.03 2.76 19.39
C ALA A 563 21.31 2.42 20.17
N PHE A 564 22.33 3.27 19.97
CA PHE A 564 23.55 3.30 20.76
C PHE A 564 24.04 4.73 20.86
N LEU A 565 23.75 5.37 21.99
CA LEU A 565 24.14 6.76 22.22
C LEU A 565 25.66 6.88 22.43
N GLY A 566 26.33 5.82 22.92
CA GLY A 566 27.77 5.84 23.22
C GLY A 566 28.13 6.59 24.50
N VAL A 567 27.19 6.65 25.44
CA VAL A 567 27.38 7.27 26.75
C VAL A 567 28.39 6.46 27.53
N ASP A 568 29.39 7.14 28.07
CA ASP A 568 30.57 6.57 28.74
C ASP A 568 31.39 5.57 27.90
N TYR A 569 31.15 5.51 26.59
CA TYR A 569 31.90 4.68 25.68
C TYR A 569 33.04 5.49 25.02
N ALA A 570 34.25 4.94 25.09
CA ALA A 570 35.42 5.49 24.41
C ALA A 570 35.87 4.53 23.31
N ARG A 571 35.97 5.01 22.06
CA ARG A 571 36.44 4.19 20.92
C ARG A 571 37.84 3.60 21.11
N SER A 572 38.67 4.23 21.94
CA SER A 572 39.99 3.72 22.32
C SER A 572 39.94 2.50 23.24
N ASN A 573 38.79 2.21 23.85
CA ASN A 573 38.57 1.07 24.71
C ASN A 573 37.37 0.25 24.18
N PRO A 574 37.59 -0.70 23.25
CA PRO A 574 36.51 -1.52 22.70
C PRO A 574 35.99 -2.59 23.67
N SER A 575 36.62 -2.75 24.84
CA SER A 575 36.25 -3.76 25.85
C SER A 575 35.99 -3.12 27.22
N PRO A 576 35.08 -2.14 27.35
CA PRO A 576 34.79 -1.54 28.65
C PRO A 576 34.16 -2.57 29.59
N ALA A 577 34.29 -2.35 30.91
CA ALA A 577 33.68 -3.20 31.93
C ALA A 577 32.14 -3.19 31.88
N THR A 578 31.57 -2.12 31.31
CA THR A 578 30.13 -1.95 31.12
C THR A 578 29.88 -1.33 29.76
N LEU A 579 28.82 -1.78 29.09
CA LEU A 579 28.35 -1.25 27.82
C LEU A 579 26.89 -0.84 27.96
N MET A 580 26.57 0.41 27.60
CA MET A 580 25.19 0.91 27.58
C MET A 580 24.63 0.78 26.16
N MET A 581 23.52 0.06 25.98
CA MET A 581 22.90 -0.16 24.68
C MET A 581 21.40 0.08 24.71
N SER A 582 20.78 0.21 23.53
CA SER A 582 19.39 0.58 23.33
C SER A 582 19.07 2.04 23.70
N PHE A 583 17.82 2.43 23.42
CA PHE A 583 17.29 3.75 23.74
C PHE A 583 16.95 3.94 25.23
N ASN A 584 16.96 2.85 26.02
CA ASN A 584 16.84 2.88 27.47
C ASN A 584 18.20 2.92 28.16
N GLU A 585 19.31 2.88 27.41
CA GLU A 585 20.67 2.81 27.95
C GLU A 585 20.82 1.61 28.91
N ASP A 586 20.30 0.45 28.50
CA ASP A 586 20.39 -0.78 29.28
C ASP A 586 21.84 -1.13 29.52
N GLN A 587 22.14 -1.45 30.78
CA GLN A 587 23.46 -1.79 31.22
C GLN A 587 23.77 -3.26 30.93
N LEU A 588 24.82 -3.51 30.15
CA LEU A 588 25.43 -4.83 30.05
C LEU A 588 26.76 -4.86 30.78
N VAL A 589 26.96 -5.86 31.62
CA VAL A 589 28.19 -6.05 32.40
C VAL A 589 29.08 -7.08 31.70
N ARG A 590 30.37 -6.77 31.58
CA ARG A 590 31.33 -7.70 30.98
C ARG A 590 31.56 -8.90 31.91
N GLN A 591 31.56 -10.11 31.34
CA GLN A 591 31.99 -11.33 32.03
C GLN A 591 33.51 -11.53 32.04
#